data_AF-A0A959HC83-F1
#
_entry.id   AF-A0A959HC83-F1
#
_cell.length_a   1.000
_cell.length_b   1.000
_cell.length_c   1.000
_cell.angle_alpha   90.00
_cell.angle_beta   90.00
_cell.angle_gamma   90.00
#
_symmetry.space_group_name_H-M   'P 1'
#
loop_
_entity.id
_entity.type
_entity.pdbx_description
1 polymer ?
#
loop_
_entity_poly.entity_id
_entity_poly.type
_entity_poly.pdbx_seq_one_letter_code
_entity_poly.pdbx_strand_id
1 'polypeptide(L)'
;MPRRTFQLLNVLGFVLVLIMNTLANALPINGYNTGEVSALYPNLFVPAGFTFGIWGLIYLLLLGFVIYQFTSPAAEAGIPQQIGLWFFLSCL
;
A
#
# COMPACT_ATOMS: atom_id res chain seq x y z
N MET A 1 -1.53 10.86 20.67
CA MET A 1 -1.59 11.79 19.52
C MET A 1 -3.05 12.04 19.16
N PRO A 2 -3.41 13.22 18.62
CA PRO A 2 -4.77 13.50 18.18
C PRO A 2 -5.19 12.52 17.07
N ARG A 3 -6.44 12.03 17.11
CA ARG A 3 -7.04 11.13 16.11
C ARG A 3 -6.77 11.56 14.66
N ARG A 4 -6.92 12.85 14.36
CA ARG A 4 -6.72 13.39 13.00
C ARG A 4 -5.29 13.21 12.49
N THR A 5 -4.30 13.16 13.38
CA THR A 5 -2.91 12.98 13.00
C THR A 5 -2.69 11.60 12.38
N PHE A 6 -3.19 10.52 13.00
CA PHE A 6 -3.02 9.17 12.45
C PHE A 6 -3.79 8.95 11.16
N GLN A 7 -5.00 9.49 11.06
CA GLN A 7 -5.79 9.45 9.83
C GLN A 7 -5.05 10.11 8.66
N LEU A 8 -4.47 11.31 8.88
CA LEU A 8 -3.72 12.04 7.86
C LEU A 8 -2.40 11.33 7.51
N LEU A 9 -1.68 10.81 8.51
CA LEU A 9 -0.48 10.02 8.28
C LEU A 9 -0.79 8.77 7.45
N ASN A 10 -1.86 8.05 7.76
CA ASN A 10 -2.27 6.85 7.02
C ASN A 10 -2.65 7.17 5.58
N VAL A 11 -3.36 8.27 5.33
CA VAL A 11 -3.61 8.75 3.97
C VAL A 11 -2.30 9.06 3.25
N LEU A 12 -1.39 9.77 3.90
CA LEU A 12 -0.11 10.16 3.31
C LEU A 12 0.76 8.94 2.99
N GLY A 13 0.87 7.99 3.91
CA GLY A 13 1.59 6.73 3.71
C GLY A 13 0.98 5.90 2.58
N PHE A 14 -0.34 5.74 2.57
CA PHE A 14 -1.03 4.99 1.51
C PHE A 14 -0.82 5.63 0.12
N VAL A 15 -0.96 6.96 0.02
CA VAL A 15 -0.71 7.69 -1.22
C VAL A 15 0.74 7.57 -1.65
N LEU A 16 1.69 7.66 -0.73
CA LEU A 16 3.12 7.51 -1.03
C LEU A 16 3.42 6.11 -1.58
N VAL A 17 2.89 5.05 -0.97
CA VAL A 17 3.06 3.68 -1.47
C VAL A 17 2.47 3.52 -2.87
N LEU A 18 1.28 4.07 -3.11
CA LEU A 18 0.65 4.04 -4.44
C LEU A 18 1.49 4.77 -5.48
N ILE A 19 2.00 5.96 -5.15
CA ILE A 19 2.85 6.74 -6.05
C ILE A 19 4.12 5.95 -6.36
N MET A 20 4.82 5.43 -5.35
CA MET A 20 6.07 4.71 -5.57
C MET A 20 5.87 3.43 -6.40
N ASN A 21 4.83 2.65 -6.10
CA ASN A 21 4.54 1.42 -6.84
C ASN A 21 4.05 1.69 -8.27
N THR A 22 3.23 2.73 -8.49
CA THR A 22 2.82 3.12 -9.83
C THR A 22 4.00 3.69 -10.61
N LEU A 23 4.83 4.51 -9.98
CA LEU A 23 6.04 5.06 -10.59
C LEU A 23 6.99 3.94 -11.01
N ALA A 24 7.28 2.96 -10.14
CA ALA A 24 8.14 1.82 -10.47
C ALA A 24 7.67 1.00 -11.69
N ASN A 25 6.37 1.02 -12.00
CA ASN A 25 5.81 0.32 -13.17
C ASN A 25 5.65 1.23 -14.40
N ALA A 26 5.31 2.50 -14.21
CA ALA A 26 5.02 3.45 -15.29
C ALA A 26 6.26 4.20 -15.80
N LEU A 27 7.13 4.63 -14.88
CA LEU A 27 8.48 5.04 -15.20
C LEU A 27 9.36 3.87 -14.80
N PRO A 28 9.82 3.01 -15.72
CA PRO A 28 10.69 1.90 -15.36
C PRO A 28 11.96 2.46 -14.69
N ILE A 29 11.95 2.58 -13.37
CA ILE A 29 13.03 3.16 -12.57
C ILE A 29 14.14 2.14 -12.73
N ASN A 30 15.17 2.48 -13.52
CA ASN A 30 16.23 1.59 -14.00
C ASN A 30 15.94 0.77 -15.28
N GLY A 31 14.99 1.19 -16.13
CA GLY A 31 14.75 0.63 -17.46
C GLY A 31 13.89 -0.65 -17.49
N TYR A 32 13.46 -1.15 -16.33
CA TYR A 32 12.57 -2.30 -16.19
C TYR A 32 11.41 -1.99 -15.24
N ASN A 33 10.22 -2.56 -15.51
CA ASN A 33 9.11 -2.58 -14.55
C ASN A 33 9.25 -3.75 -13.55
N THR A 34 8.42 -3.78 -12.50
CA THR A 34 8.49 -4.77 -11.43
C THR A 34 8.43 -6.23 -11.93
N GLY A 35 7.57 -6.51 -12.92
CA GLY A 35 7.43 -7.85 -13.50
C GLY A 35 8.65 -8.24 -14.33
N GLU A 36 9.20 -7.30 -15.09
CA GLU A 36 10.40 -7.49 -15.90
C GLU A 36 11.64 -7.74 -15.04
N VAL A 37 11.82 -6.96 -13.96
CA VAL A 37 12.90 -7.18 -12.98
C VAL A 37 12.82 -8.59 -12.40
N SER A 38 11.62 -9.06 -12.08
CA SER A 38 11.44 -10.44 -11.59
C SER A 38 11.76 -11.49 -12.66
N ALA A 39 11.50 -11.19 -13.95
CA ALA A 39 11.76 -12.10 -15.06
C ALA A 39 13.26 -12.21 -15.42
N LEU A 40 14.10 -11.24 -15.01
CA LEU A 40 15.55 -11.28 -15.23
C LEU A 40 16.24 -12.44 -14.48
N TYR A 41 15.64 -12.94 -13.41
CA TYR A 41 16.20 -14.00 -12.55
C TYR A 41 15.27 -15.22 -12.46
N PRO A 42 15.04 -15.94 -13.57
CA PRO A 42 14.09 -17.05 -13.62
C PRO A 42 14.49 -18.17 -12.65
N ASN A 43 13.55 -18.55 -11.80
CA ASN A 43 13.68 -19.67 -10.88
C ASN A 43 12.30 -20.27 -10.60
N LEU A 44 12.23 -21.40 -9.91
CA LEU A 44 10.98 -22.12 -9.64
C LEU A 44 9.98 -21.33 -8.77
N PHE A 45 10.39 -20.19 -8.21
CA PHE A 45 9.57 -19.32 -7.37
C PHE A 45 9.21 -18.00 -8.05
N VAL A 46 9.66 -17.74 -9.28
CA VAL A 46 9.25 -16.55 -10.03
C VAL A 46 7.78 -16.70 -10.38
N PRO A 47 6.91 -15.81 -9.89
CA PRO A 47 5.50 -15.88 -10.19
C PRO A 47 5.24 -15.44 -11.64
N ALA A 48 4.14 -15.92 -12.21
CA ALA A 48 3.70 -15.45 -13.51
C ALA A 48 3.38 -13.94 -13.47
N GLY A 49 3.54 -13.24 -14.59
CA GLY A 49 3.33 -11.78 -14.65
C GLY A 49 1.96 -11.32 -14.15
N PHE A 50 0.90 -12.11 -14.36
CA PHE A 50 -0.44 -11.78 -13.87
C PHE A 50 -0.55 -11.81 -12.33
N THR A 51 0.33 -12.54 -11.64
CA THR A 51 0.31 -12.65 -10.18
C THR A 51 0.61 -11.30 -9.52
N PHE A 52 1.35 -10.42 -10.19
CA PHE A 52 1.52 -9.03 -9.74
C PHE A 52 0.21 -8.21 -9.78
N GLY A 53 -0.86 -8.70 -10.41
CA GLY A 53 -2.18 -8.09 -10.33
C GLY A 53 -2.79 -8.06 -8.92
N ILE A 54 -2.31 -8.91 -7.99
CA ILE A 54 -2.80 -8.98 -6.61
C ILE A 54 -2.62 -7.65 -5.85
N TRP A 55 -1.61 -6.86 -6.22
CA TRP A 55 -1.36 -5.55 -5.63
C TRP A 55 -2.56 -4.61 -5.76
N GLY A 56 -3.29 -4.67 -6.88
CA GLY A 56 -4.51 -3.88 -7.07
C GLY A 56 -5.61 -4.22 -6.05
N LEU A 57 -5.82 -5.51 -5.77
CA LEU A 57 -6.77 -5.95 -4.75
C LEU A 57 -6.33 -5.51 -3.34
N ILE A 58 -5.03 -5.66 -3.03
CA ILE A 58 -4.47 -5.21 -1.75
C ILE A 58 -4.69 -3.70 -1.58
N TYR A 59 -4.38 -2.90 -2.60
CA TYR A 59 -4.59 -1.45 -2.55
C TYR A 59 -6.06 -1.07 -2.39
N LEU A 60 -7.00 -1.79 -3.01
CA LEU A 60 -8.44 -1.59 -2.80
C LEU A 60 -8.86 -1.86 -1.36
N LEU A 61 -8.36 -2.95 -0.75
CA LEU A 61 -8.66 -3.27 0.65
C LEU A 61 -8.05 -2.23 1.61
N LEU A 62 -6.83 -1.78 1.34
CA LEU A 62 -6.17 -0.73 2.12
C LEU A 62 -6.88 0.62 1.97
N LEU A 63 -7.38 0.96 0.78
CA LEU A 63 -8.24 2.13 0.57
C LEU A 63 -9.51 2.03 1.41
N GLY A 64 -10.14 0.86 1.45
CA GLY A 64 -11.27 0.59 2.33
C GLY A 64 -10.95 0.84 3.81
N PHE A 65 -9.78 0.40 4.27
CA PHE A 65 -9.30 0.68 5.63
C PHE A 65 -9.06 2.18 5.87
N VAL A 66 -8.46 2.90 4.92
CA VAL A 66 -8.27 4.35 5.01
C VAL A 66 -9.62 5.06 5.11
N ILE A 67 -10.58 4.73 4.24
CA ILE A 67 -11.94 5.31 4.27
C ILE A 67 -12.65 4.99 5.59
N TYR A 68 -12.57 3.74 6.07
CA TYR A 68 -13.21 3.29 7.30
C TYR A 68 -12.79 4.13 8.53
N GLN A 69 -11.52 4.56 8.57
CA GLN A 69 -11.03 5.43 9.65
C GLN A 69 -11.72 6.80 9.70
N PHE A 70 -12.21 7.31 8.57
CA PHE A 70 -12.92 8.59 8.50
C PHE A 70 -14.42 8.47 8.68
N THR A 71 -15.02 7.33 8.31
CA THR A 71 -16.48 7.18 8.26
C THR A 71 -17.08 6.52 9.49
N SER A 72 -16.31 5.73 10.26
CA SER A 72 -16.85 4.99 11.40
C SER A 72 -16.42 5.60 12.74
N PRO A 73 -17.37 5.92 13.64
CA PRO A 73 -17.07 6.26 15.04
C PRO A 73 -16.40 5.10 15.80
N ALA A 74 -16.65 3.85 15.40
CA ALA A 74 -16.01 2.67 16.00
C ALA A 74 -14.50 2.62 15.71
N ALA A 75 -14.03 3.31 14.67
CA ALA A 75 -12.60 3.44 14.40
C ALA A 75 -11.87 4.28 15.47
N GLU A 76 -12.59 5.07 16.27
CA GLU A 76 -12.01 5.97 17.28
C GLU A 76 -11.50 5.25 18.52
N ALA A 77 -12.27 4.25 18.98
CA ALA A 77 -11.93 3.45 20.16
C ALA A 77 -11.39 2.06 19.80
N GLY A 78 -11.48 1.69 18.52
CA GLY A 78 -11.15 0.36 18.04
C GLY A 78 -9.71 0.18 17.57
N ILE A 79 -9.49 -0.97 16.93
CA ILE A 79 -8.22 -1.39 16.33
C ILE A 79 -7.59 -0.30 15.44
N PRO A 80 -8.32 0.42 14.55
CA PRO A 80 -7.69 1.38 13.64
C PRO A 80 -6.89 2.48 14.34
N GLN A 81 -7.34 2.95 15.50
CA GLN A 81 -6.62 3.95 16.29
C GLN A 81 -5.36 3.35 16.95
N GLN A 82 -5.40 2.09 17.37
CA GLN A 82 -4.27 1.39 18.00
C GLN A 82 -3.16 1.06 17.00
N ILE A 83 -3.54 0.69 15.76
CA ILE A 83 -2.60 0.32 14.71
C ILE A 83 -2.22 1.50 13.79
N GLY A 84 -2.73 2.71 14.05
CA GLY A 84 -2.57 3.84 13.14
C GLY A 84 -1.11 4.13 12.79
N LEU A 85 -0.23 4.24 13.79
CA LEU A 85 1.20 4.44 13.55
C LEU A 85 1.85 3.25 12.81
N TRP A 86 1.46 2.01 13.16
CA TRP A 86 1.98 0.80 12.54
C TRP A 86 1.59 0.69 11.06
N PHE A 87 0.38 1.10 10.70
CA PHE A 87 -0.05 1.20 9.31
C PHE A 87 0.83 2.19 8.55
N PHE A 88 1.01 3.40 9.06
CA PHE A 88 1.86 4.40 8.42
C PHE A 88 3.28 3.90 8.22
N LEU A 89 3.89 3.28 9.24
CA LEU A 89 5.23 2.71 9.16
C LEU A 89 5.32 1.55 8.14
N SER A 90 4.25 0.78 7.96
CA SER A 90 4.22 -0.28 6.94
C SER A 90 4.18 0.25 5.50
N CYS A 91 3.82 1.52 5.31
CA CYS A 91 3.82 2.17 4.00
C CYS A 91 5.15 2.86 3.66
N LEU A 92 6.10 2.93 4.59
CA LEU A 92 7.43 3.51 4.38
C LEU A 92 8.44 2.41 4.03
#